data_AF-A0A1G6A623-F1
#
_entry.id   AF-A0A1G6A623-F1
#
_cell.length_a   1.000
_cell.length_b   1.000
_cell.length_c   1.000
_cell.angle_alpha   90.00
_cell.angle_beta   90.00
_cell.angle_gamma   90.00
#
_symmetry.space_group_name_H-M   'P 1'
#
loop_
_entity.id
_entity.type
_entity.pdbx_description
1 polymer ?
#
loop_
_entity_poly.entity_id
_entity_poly.type
_entity_poly.pdbx_seq_one_letter_code
_entity_poly.pdbx_strand_id
1 'polypeptide(L)'
;MINLDNHIDNLYSAIRLLQSQITNNIFNGEQKFSVFCLGNDITAIIFERDFDFKISNLTALHSYQELLEETPPRSREYLYSRIEEFYQIWIEPVRVLV
;
A
#
# COMPACT_ATOMS: atom_id res chain seq x y z
N MET A 1 -0.42 -23.40 -2.48
CA MET A 1 0.89 -23.11 -1.87
C MET A 1 1.39 -21.84 -2.54
N ILE A 2 1.43 -20.72 -1.82
CA ILE A 2 2.02 -19.49 -2.35
C ILE A 2 3.53 -19.73 -2.40
N ASN A 3 4.17 -19.49 -3.55
CA ASN A 3 5.62 -19.44 -3.62
C ASN A 3 6.04 -18.08 -3.04
N LEU A 4 6.56 -18.08 -1.81
CA LEU A 4 6.87 -16.87 -1.06
C LEU A 4 7.93 -16.01 -1.77
N ASP A 5 8.95 -16.64 -2.37
CA ASP A 5 10.03 -15.93 -3.07
C ASP A 5 9.48 -15.16 -4.28
N ASN A 6 8.66 -15.83 -5.11
CA ASN A 6 7.98 -15.18 -6.24
C ASN A 6 6.98 -14.10 -5.77
N HIS A 7 6.35 -14.29 -4.61
CA HIS A 7 5.39 -13.32 -4.06
C HIS A 7 6.09 -12.04 -3.61
N ILE A 8 7.23 -12.17 -2.93
CA ILE A 8 8.08 -11.05 -2.49
C ILE A 8 8.66 -10.30 -3.69
N ASP A 9 9.13 -10.99 -4.74
CA ASP A 9 9.63 -10.33 -5.95
C ASP A 9 8.52 -9.53 -6.66
N ASN A 10 7.29 -10.06 -6.69
CA ASN A 10 6.14 -9.38 -7.26
C ASN A 10 5.61 -8.23 -6.38
N LEU A 11 5.86 -8.28 -5.07
CA LEU A 11 5.39 -7.28 -4.11
C LEU A 11 5.96 -5.89 -4.40
N TYR A 12 7.24 -5.80 -4.77
CA TYR A 12 7.83 -4.52 -5.17
C TYR A 12 7.12 -3.91 -6.39
N SER A 13 6.80 -4.74 -7.39
CA SER A 13 6.03 -4.33 -8.56
C SER A 13 4.61 -3.90 -8.17
N ALA A 14 3.98 -4.61 -7.22
CA ALA A 14 2.66 -4.27 -6.70
C ALA A 14 2.64 -2.92 -5.96
N ILE A 15 3.66 -2.64 -5.14
CA ILE A 15 3.81 -1.36 -4.43
C ILE A 15 3.99 -0.22 -5.45
N ARG A 16 4.84 -0.42 -6.47
CA ARG A 16 5.01 0.56 -7.55
C ARG A 16 3.72 0.81 -8.33
N LEU A 17 2.95 -0.24 -8.58
CA LEU A 17 1.64 -0.11 -9.22
C LEU A 17 0.65 0.68 -8.35
N LEU A 18 0.59 0.40 -7.05
CA LEU A 18 -0.23 1.15 -6.09
C LEU A 18 0.13 2.64 -6.11
N GLN A 19 1.42 2.97 -6.02
CA GLN A 19 1.91 4.35 -6.10
C GLN A 19 1.48 5.01 -7.41
N SER A 20 1.66 4.33 -8.55
CA SER A 20 1.27 4.84 -9.87
C SER A 20 -0.24 5.10 -9.96
N GLN A 21 -1.06 4.17 -9.46
CA GLN A 21 -2.51 4.31 -9.44
C GLN A 21 -2.97 5.51 -8.60
N ILE A 22 -2.36 5.73 -7.44
CA ILE A 22 -2.67 6.86 -6.58
C ILE A 22 -2.26 8.17 -7.26
N THR A 23 -1.00 8.26 -7.73
CA THR A 23 -0.47 9.45 -8.41
C THR A 23 -1.32 9.85 -9.62
N ASN A 24 -1.67 8.88 -10.48
CA ASN A 24 -2.40 9.18 -11.71
C ASN A 24 -3.87 9.51 -11.45
N ASN A 25 -4.54 8.77 -10.57
CA ASN A 25 -6.00 8.86 -10.44
C ASN A 25 -6.48 9.81 -9.35
N ILE A 26 -5.62 10.15 -8.37
CA ILE A 26 -5.93 11.15 -7.33
C ILE A 26 -5.30 12.50 -7.70
N PHE A 27 -4.05 12.50 -8.16
CA PHE A 27 -3.26 13.71 -8.36
C PHE A 27 -2.99 14.05 -9.83
N ASN A 28 -3.70 13.41 -10.77
CA ASN A 28 -3.57 13.67 -12.21
C ASN A 28 -2.12 13.59 -12.73
N GLY A 29 -1.32 12.67 -12.16
CA GLY A 29 0.08 12.49 -12.53
C GLY A 29 1.08 13.36 -11.75
N GLU A 30 0.62 14.27 -10.91
CA GLU A 30 1.50 15.07 -10.05
C GLU A 30 2.13 14.20 -8.95
N GLN A 31 3.45 14.17 -8.89
CA GLN A 31 4.19 13.39 -7.90
C GLN A 31 4.03 14.01 -6.51
N LYS A 32 3.51 13.24 -5.56
CA LYS A 32 3.43 13.61 -4.14
C LYS A 32 4.44 12.84 -3.33
N PHE A 33 5.15 13.53 -2.43
CA PHE A 33 6.14 12.91 -1.57
C PHE A 33 5.50 11.88 -0.62
N SER A 34 4.29 12.15 -0.13
CA SER A 34 3.48 11.23 0.68
C SER A 34 3.23 9.87 0.00
N VAL A 35 2.99 9.86 -1.32
CA VAL A 35 2.83 8.62 -2.11
C VAL A 35 4.14 7.84 -2.19
N PHE A 36 5.27 8.53 -2.35
CA PHE A 36 6.58 7.88 -2.31
C PHE A 36 6.86 7.26 -0.95
N CYS A 37 6.66 8.02 0.13
CA CYS A 37 6.85 7.57 1.51
C CYS A 37 5.94 6.40 1.86
N LEU A 38 4.68 6.41 1.41
CA LEU A 38 3.75 5.30 1.62
C LEU A 38 4.31 3.97 1.10
N GLY A 39 4.88 3.95 -0.10
CA GLY A 39 5.47 2.73 -0.63
C GLY A 39 6.68 2.23 0.18
N ASN A 40 7.49 3.16 0.70
CA ASN A 40 8.63 2.81 1.56
C ASN A 40 8.16 2.26 2.91
N ASP A 41 7.17 2.89 3.53
CA ASP A 41 6.62 2.46 4.82
C ASP A 41 5.92 1.10 4.71
N ILE A 42 5.16 0.87 3.64
CA ILE A 42 4.58 -0.45 3.32
C ILE A 42 5.69 -1.50 3.18
N THR A 43 6.77 -1.17 2.47
CA THR A 43 7.91 -2.09 2.32
C THR A 43 8.53 -2.40 3.69
N ALA A 44 8.78 -1.37 4.50
CA ALA A 44 9.40 -1.51 5.82
C ALA A 44 8.55 -2.36 6.76
N ILE A 45 7.23 -2.12 6.86
CA ILE A 45 6.37 -2.90 7.76
C ILE A 45 6.25 -4.36 7.33
N ILE A 46 6.28 -4.65 6.03
CA ILE A 46 6.29 -6.03 5.53
C ILE A 46 7.56 -6.75 5.98
N PHE A 47 8.74 -6.12 5.86
CA PHE A 47 9.98 -6.70 6.34
C PHE A 47 10.06 -6.80 7.88
N GLU A 48 9.56 -5.81 8.61
CA GLU A 48 9.60 -5.79 10.08
C GLU A 48 8.69 -6.86 10.69
N ARG A 49 7.51 -7.07 10.08
CA ARG A 49 6.45 -7.90 10.65
C ARG A 49 6.30 -9.24 9.96
N ASP A 50 7.06 -9.51 8.90
CA ASP A 50 6.96 -10.72 8.08
C ASP A 50 5.50 -11.04 7.70
N PHE A 51 4.82 -10.04 7.13
CA PHE A 51 3.39 -10.07 6.76
C PHE A 51 2.39 -10.19 7.93
N ASP A 52 2.81 -10.35 9.19
CA ASP A 52 1.93 -10.37 10.37
C ASP A 52 1.48 -8.97 10.81
N PHE A 53 0.61 -8.36 10.00
CA PHE A 53 -0.04 -7.09 10.34
C PHE A 53 -1.42 -6.96 9.69
N LYS A 54 -2.27 -6.12 10.28
CA LYS A 54 -3.64 -5.85 9.81
C LYS A 54 -3.67 -4.64 8.89
N ILE A 55 -4.74 -4.50 8.10
CA ILE A 55 -4.97 -3.29 7.29
C ILE A 55 -4.95 -2.01 8.15
N SER A 56 -5.40 -2.10 9.40
CA SER A 56 -5.34 -0.99 10.36
C SER A 56 -3.93 -0.48 10.61
N ASN A 57 -2.92 -1.35 10.50
CA ASN A 57 -1.51 -0.96 10.61
C ASN A 57 -1.07 -0.14 9.40
N LEU A 58 -1.50 -0.49 8.19
CA LEU A 58 -1.23 0.31 6.98
C LEU A 58 -1.91 1.68 7.06
N THR A 59 -3.17 1.72 7.48
CA THR A 59 -3.89 2.98 7.62
C THR A 59 -3.41 3.82 8.80
N ALA A 60 -2.61 3.26 9.71
CA ALA A 60 -1.99 4.00 10.81
C ALA A 60 -0.60 4.55 10.46
N LEU A 61 -0.04 4.19 9.29
CA LEU A 61 1.24 4.72 8.84
C LEU A 61 1.18 6.24 8.71
N HIS A 62 2.23 6.92 9.16
CA HIS A 62 2.30 8.37 9.10
C HIS A 62 2.17 8.88 7.66
N SER A 63 2.88 8.26 6.72
CA SER A 63 2.79 8.55 5.29
C SER A 63 1.38 8.36 4.70
N TYR A 64 0.62 7.39 5.20
CA TYR A 64 -0.78 7.22 4.81
C TYR A 64 -1.66 8.36 5.35
N GLN A 65 -1.45 8.79 6.59
CA GLN A 65 -2.19 9.91 7.17
C GLN A 65 -1.90 11.22 6.43
N GLU A 66 -0.63 11.52 6.12
CA GLU A 66 -0.24 12.65 5.29
C GLU A 66 -0.89 12.58 3.90
N LEU A 67 -0.82 11.42 3.24
CA LEU A 67 -1.46 11.21 1.95
C LEU A 67 -2.97 11.43 2.01
N LEU A 68 -3.63 11.01 3.09
CA LEU A 68 -5.07 11.18 3.27
C LEU A 68 -5.45 12.66 3.44
N GLU A 69 -4.61 13.45 4.12
CA GLU A 69 -4.78 14.90 4.25
C GLU A 69 -4.64 15.61 2.89
N GLU A 70 -3.66 15.21 2.09
CA GLU A 70 -3.44 15.74 0.73
C GLU A 70 -4.51 15.29 -0.28
N THR A 71 -5.18 14.16 -0.01
CA THR A 71 -6.16 13.57 -0.92
C THR A 71 -7.46 14.40 -0.96
N PRO A 72 -7.88 14.89 -2.14
CA PRO A 72 -9.14 15.60 -2.30
C PRO A 72 -10.32 14.77 -1.77
N PRO A 73 -11.31 15.36 -1.07
CA PRO A 73 -12.41 14.61 -0.46
C PRO A 73 -13.12 13.65 -1.41
N ARG A 74 -13.33 14.08 -2.67
CA ARG A 74 -13.97 13.28 -3.74
C ARG A 74 -13.19 12.01 -4.13
N SER A 75 -11.91 11.92 -3.80
CA SER A 75 -11.00 10.83 -4.18
C SER A 75 -10.63 9.94 -3.00
N ARG A 76 -11.13 10.22 -1.78
CA ARG A 76 -10.80 9.45 -0.57
C ARG A 76 -11.29 8.01 -0.62
N GLU A 77 -12.50 7.79 -1.12
CA GLU A 77 -13.04 6.44 -1.31
C GLU A 77 -12.16 5.62 -2.27
N TYR A 78 -11.65 6.24 -3.33
CA TYR A 78 -10.70 5.60 -4.22
C TYR A 78 -9.40 5.23 -3.48
N LEU A 79 -8.82 6.14 -2.69
CA LEU A 79 -7.64 5.84 -1.88
C LEU A 79 -7.88 4.64 -0.95
N TYR A 80 -8.99 4.63 -0.22
CA TYR A 80 -9.37 3.53 0.67
C TYR A 80 -9.45 2.20 -0.08
N SER A 81 -10.13 2.19 -1.23
CA SER A 81 -10.28 0.98 -2.05
C SER A 81 -8.93 0.44 -2.54
N ARG A 82 -7.97 1.32 -2.89
CA ARG A 82 -6.64 0.92 -3.36
C ARG A 82 -5.82 0.28 -2.25
N ILE A 83 -5.85 0.84 -1.05
CA ILE A 83 -5.17 0.27 0.11
C ILE A 83 -5.79 -1.08 0.51
N GLU A 84 -7.13 -1.15 0.51
CA GLU A 84 -7.84 -2.39 0.83
C GLU A 84 -7.55 -3.50 -0.19
N GLU A 85 -7.65 -3.21 -1.49
CA GLU A 85 -7.35 -4.19 -2.54
C GLU A 85 -5.88 -4.63 -2.48
N PHE A 86 -4.94 -3.69 -2.28
CA PHE A 86 -3.53 -4.04 -2.10
C PHE A 86 -3.34 -5.00 -0.92
N TYR A 87 -3.94 -4.70 0.23
CA TYR A 87 -3.85 -5.53 1.42
C TYR A 87 -4.44 -6.93 1.19
N GLN A 88 -5.63 -7.02 0.61
CA GLN A 88 -6.31 -8.29 0.36
C GLN A 88 -5.60 -9.19 -0.66
N ILE A 89 -4.93 -8.62 -1.66
CA ILE A 89 -4.24 -9.37 -2.71
C ILE A 89 -2.82 -9.77 -2.26
N TRP A 90 -2.10 -8.85 -1.62
CA TRP A 90 -0.66 -9.01 -1.42
C TRP A 90 -0.26 -9.36 0.01
N ILE A 91 -1.08 -9.03 1.01
CA ILE A 91 -0.71 -9.19 2.42
C ILE A 91 -1.53 -10.30 3.08
N GLU A 92 -2.86 -10.16 3.05
CA GLU A 92 -3.79 -11.09 3.73
C GLU A 92 -3.55 -12.56 3.37
N PRO A 93 -3.32 -12.95 2.09
CA PRO A 93 -3.11 -14.35 1.73
C PRO A 93 -1.83 -14.94 2.32
N VAL A 94 -0.81 -14.12 2.58
CA VAL A 94 0.43 -14.55 3.23
C VAL A 94 0.22 -14.58 4.74
N ARG A 95 -0.38 -13.54 5.31
CA ARG A 95 -0.65 -13.43 6.76
C ARG A 95 -1.42 -14.62 7.33
N VAL A 96 -2.38 -15.18 6.59
CA VAL A 96 -3.16 -16.34 7.06
C VAL A 96 -2.40 -17.68 6.98
N LEU A 97 -1.21 -17.68 6.38
CA LEU A 97 -0.33 -18.86 6.26
C LEU A 97 0.83 -18.86 7.26
N VAL A 98 1.10 -17.71 7.88
CA VAL A 98 2.11 -17.50 8.94
C VAL A 98 1.45 -17.64 10.31
#